data_AF-A0A8S0QZT0-F1
#
_entry.id   AF-A0A8S0QZT0-F1
#
_cell.length_a   1.000
_cell.length_b   1.000
_cell.length_c   1.000
_cell.angle_alpha   90.00
_cell.angle_beta   90.00
_cell.angle_gamma   90.00
#
_symmetry.space_group_name_H-M   'P 1'
#
loop_
_entity.id
_entity.type
_entity.pdbx_description
1 polymer ?
#
loop_
_entity_poly.entity_id
_entity_poly.type
_entity_poly.pdbx_seq_one_letter_code
_entity_poly.pdbx_strand_id
1 'polypeptide(L)'
;MAAFKHLFSQTQRHYFSKTPPQHNLSSLILRRLFSAEPDPDANPNFRKPLPIQPVSYPTRNQPPQSQETQSQSQPESPPEQISPQADPGTRTWTRDEMRYIKDAPVISPVSYPSRVAPLPEDRVKAEEEGSKNESDELETERRRIDDERWNAMMTRRRVLGEEQEDDDVAFPTLIKVENDDSKSKKKRKVIYDLKEAIRAVKGDNKRNFDETLEAHVKMTPELRRTDLKLSGFVRLPHGFGKTYRVAVFAEGAAADEARDAGADIVGGPELVESLRSGEVKINFDKCIATPSMMEHVKKLSKNLKQLMPDAKKGTVTNDISKTVKDAKAQSVIFKKDKTAIVHVGLGKVSFSEEALRENVGAFVNALLLAKPAGLKKSSKYAGYVDSFHICSTMGRSFHISIQSLSMAADRYNRLQLQ
;
A
#
# COMPACT_ATOMS: atom_id res chain seq x y z
N MET A 1 22.19 60.80 -19.86
CA MET A 1 22.38 60.00 -21.09
C MET A 1 23.86 59.92 -21.39
N ALA A 2 24.35 58.71 -21.64
CA ALA A 2 25.60 58.37 -22.35
C ALA A 2 26.86 59.21 -22.08
N ALA A 3 27.78 58.69 -21.26
CA ALA A 3 29.21 58.65 -21.55
C ALA A 3 29.96 58.11 -20.34
N PHE A 4 30.26 56.81 -20.31
CA PHE A 4 31.49 56.24 -19.72
C PHE A 4 31.64 54.77 -20.19
N LYS A 5 31.32 54.56 -21.48
CA LYS A 5 31.72 53.38 -22.26
C LYS A 5 33.12 53.66 -22.79
N HIS A 6 34.14 53.51 -21.95
CA HIS A 6 35.52 53.24 -22.38
C HIS A 6 36.39 53.19 -21.13
N LEU A 7 36.61 52.00 -20.59
CA LEU A 7 37.87 51.69 -19.94
C LEU A 7 38.07 50.17 -20.00
N PHE A 8 39.12 49.78 -20.73
CA PHE A 8 39.76 48.47 -20.75
C PHE A 8 39.06 47.32 -21.49
N SER A 9 39.05 47.47 -22.81
CA SER A 9 39.40 46.38 -23.73
C SER A 9 40.91 46.09 -23.69
N GLN A 10 41.27 44.83 -23.94
CA GLN A 10 42.61 44.22 -24.12
C GLN A 10 43.22 43.71 -22.80
N THR A 11 43.45 42.40 -22.58
CA THR A 11 44.06 41.40 -23.47
C THR A 11 43.64 39.95 -23.14
N GLN A 12 43.44 39.14 -24.21
CA GLN A 12 43.85 37.73 -24.45
C GLN A 12 43.65 36.64 -23.33
N ARG A 13 43.23 35.40 -23.55
CA ARG A 13 43.01 34.50 -24.72
C ARG A 13 42.31 33.20 -24.22
N HIS A 14 41.73 32.44 -25.15
CA HIS A 14 41.07 31.11 -25.01
C HIS A 14 39.64 31.18 -24.44
N TYR A 15 38.57 30.97 -25.21
CA TYR A 15 38.19 29.73 -25.91
C TYR A 15 37.23 30.01 -27.08
N PHE A 16 37.36 29.22 -28.14
CA PHE A 16 36.70 29.36 -29.44
C PHE A 16 35.23 28.91 -29.45
N SER A 17 34.42 29.63 -30.21
CA SER A 17 33.04 29.30 -30.63
C SER A 17 32.96 28.07 -31.54
N LYS A 18 31.87 27.30 -31.46
CA LYS A 18 31.28 26.67 -32.66
C LYS A 18 29.81 26.27 -32.47
N THR A 19 29.00 26.71 -33.42
CA THR A 19 27.62 26.29 -33.74
C THR A 19 27.57 24.85 -34.24
N PRO A 20 26.40 24.17 -34.19
CA PRO A 20 26.26 22.79 -34.65
C PRO A 20 25.96 22.72 -36.15
N PRO A 21 26.52 21.76 -36.90
CA PRO A 21 25.96 21.36 -38.18
C PRO A 21 25.40 19.93 -38.13
N GLN A 22 24.30 19.75 -38.85
CA GLN A 22 23.78 18.46 -39.29
C GLN A 22 24.67 17.89 -40.39
N HIS A 23 24.87 16.57 -40.45
CA HIS A 23 25.09 15.85 -41.70
C HIS A 23 24.70 14.37 -41.61
N ASN A 24 24.10 13.92 -42.71
CA ASN A 24 23.74 12.56 -43.09
C ASN A 24 24.98 11.70 -43.45
N LEU A 25 24.69 10.42 -43.70
CA LEU A 25 25.44 9.34 -44.38
C LEU A 25 26.07 8.33 -43.40
N SER A 26 25.49 7.13 -43.23
CA SER A 26 25.53 5.98 -44.15
C SER A 26 26.95 5.51 -44.44
N SER A 27 27.36 4.39 -43.83
CA SER A 27 27.73 3.16 -44.53
C SER A 27 28.59 2.25 -43.64
N LEU A 28 28.27 0.95 -43.74
CA LEU A 28 29.13 -0.21 -43.51
C LEU A 28 29.32 -0.75 -42.08
N ILE A 29 29.07 -2.07 -41.98
CA ILE A 29 29.43 -3.03 -40.92
C ILE A 29 28.41 -3.02 -39.75
N LEU A 30 27.56 -4.01 -39.47
CA LEU A 30 27.59 -5.46 -39.67
C LEU A 30 26.13 -5.98 -39.57
N ARG A 31 25.56 -6.50 -40.66
CA ARG A 31 24.31 -7.29 -40.66
C ARG A 31 24.53 -8.46 -41.62
N ARG A 32 24.44 -9.68 -41.12
CA ARG A 32 24.07 -10.95 -41.77
C ARG A 32 24.29 -12.03 -40.72
N LEU A 33 23.50 -13.07 -40.49
CA LEU A 33 22.22 -13.58 -40.97
C LEU A 33 21.92 -14.69 -39.93
N PHE A 34 20.81 -14.65 -39.21
CA PHE A 34 20.26 -15.85 -38.57
C PHE A 34 19.14 -16.34 -39.49
N SER A 35 19.55 -17.11 -40.49
CA SER A 35 18.71 -18.04 -41.24
C SER A 35 19.49 -19.33 -41.23
N ALA A 36 19.11 -20.27 -40.37
CA ALA A 36 19.76 -21.56 -40.25
C ALA A 36 18.88 -22.61 -40.92
N GLU A 37 19.26 -22.99 -42.14
CA GLU A 37 19.05 -24.35 -42.63
C GLU A 37 20.27 -25.21 -42.23
N PRO A 38 20.10 -26.54 -42.12
CA PRO A 38 20.99 -27.39 -41.34
C PRO A 38 22.06 -28.06 -42.21
N ASP A 39 23.31 -28.03 -41.77
CA ASP A 39 24.36 -28.89 -42.33
C ASP A 39 24.47 -30.22 -41.56
N PRO A 40 24.67 -31.34 -42.28
CA PRO A 40 24.77 -32.69 -41.74
C PRO A 40 26.17 -32.94 -41.17
N ASP A 41 26.30 -33.98 -40.34
CA ASP A 41 27.57 -34.48 -39.78
C ASP A 41 28.11 -33.74 -38.55
N ALA A 42 27.39 -33.87 -37.43
CA ALA A 42 27.98 -33.78 -36.10
C ALA A 42 27.72 -35.09 -35.31
N ASN A 43 28.81 -35.80 -35.03
CA ASN A 43 28.89 -37.05 -34.26
C ASN A 43 28.27 -36.88 -32.84
N PRO A 44 27.51 -37.87 -32.31
CA PRO A 44 26.54 -37.64 -31.24
C PRO A 44 27.15 -37.97 -29.87
N ASN A 45 27.30 -36.99 -28.99
CA ASN A 45 27.49 -37.24 -27.56
C ASN A 45 27.09 -36.03 -26.72
N PHE A 46 25.80 -35.67 -26.77
CA PHE A 46 25.18 -34.87 -25.72
C PHE A 46 24.13 -35.72 -25.01
N ARG A 47 24.37 -35.99 -23.72
CA ARG A 47 23.50 -36.74 -22.83
C ARG A 47 22.13 -36.06 -22.75
N LYS A 48 21.08 -36.76 -23.19
CA LYS A 48 19.68 -36.35 -23.02
C LYS A 48 19.33 -36.33 -21.52
N PRO A 49 18.59 -35.34 -21.00
CA PRO A 49 17.96 -35.46 -19.69
C PRO A 49 16.87 -36.53 -19.73
N LEU A 50 16.86 -37.41 -18.74
CA LEU A 50 15.91 -38.53 -18.64
C LEU A 50 14.47 -38.03 -18.45
N PRO A 51 13.46 -38.66 -19.06
CA PRO A 51 12.06 -38.31 -18.86
C PRO A 51 11.59 -38.72 -17.46
N ILE A 52 11.03 -37.77 -16.72
CA ILE A 52 10.37 -38.01 -15.42
C ILE A 52 9.05 -38.72 -15.70
N GLN A 53 8.93 -39.97 -15.24
CA GLN A 53 7.69 -40.73 -15.27
C GLN A 53 6.73 -40.18 -14.19
N PRO A 54 5.46 -39.86 -14.51
CA PRO A 54 4.50 -39.47 -13.49
C PRO A 54 4.14 -40.68 -12.62
N VAL A 55 4.51 -40.63 -11.34
CA VAL A 55 4.07 -41.61 -10.34
C VAL A 55 2.62 -41.28 -9.96
N SER A 56 1.68 -42.14 -10.37
CA SER A 56 0.29 -42.06 -9.94
C SER A 56 0.14 -42.59 -8.51
N TYR A 57 -0.36 -41.77 -7.59
CA TYR A 57 -0.76 -42.22 -6.26
C TYR A 57 -2.18 -42.79 -6.30
N PRO A 58 -2.49 -43.89 -5.59
CA PRO A 58 -3.85 -44.37 -5.46
C PRO A 58 -4.68 -43.39 -4.62
N THR A 59 -5.81 -42.96 -5.17
CA THR A 59 -6.83 -42.15 -4.49
C THR A 59 -7.37 -42.90 -3.28
N ARG A 60 -7.35 -42.24 -2.11
CA ARG A 60 -7.93 -42.77 -0.87
C ARG A 60 -9.45 -42.80 -0.98
N ASN A 61 -10.03 -44.00 -0.95
CA ASN A 61 -11.49 -44.21 -0.98
C ASN A 61 -12.19 -43.46 0.15
N GLN A 62 -13.21 -42.67 -0.20
CA GLN A 62 -14.21 -42.19 0.76
C GLN A 62 -15.06 -43.38 1.24
N PRO A 63 -15.41 -43.47 2.53
CA PRO A 63 -16.35 -44.47 3.01
C PRO A 63 -17.77 -44.18 2.48
N PRO A 64 -18.57 -45.22 2.18
CA PRO A 64 -19.88 -45.06 1.56
C PRO A 64 -20.89 -44.42 2.53
N GLN A 65 -21.72 -43.54 1.97
CA GLN A 65 -22.94 -43.06 2.62
C GLN A 65 -23.96 -44.20 2.72
N SER A 66 -24.44 -44.47 3.93
CA SER A 66 -25.58 -45.34 4.18
C SER A 66 -26.88 -44.66 3.73
N GLN A 67 -27.61 -45.30 2.84
CA GLN A 67 -29.03 -45.05 2.59
C GLN A 67 -29.82 -46.16 3.28
N GLU A 68 -30.73 -45.84 4.19
CA GLU A 68 -31.90 -46.67 4.51
C GLU A 68 -33.13 -45.78 4.73
N THR A 69 -34.00 -45.82 3.72
CA THR A 69 -35.46 -46.04 3.69
C THR A 69 -36.38 -45.51 4.81
N GLN A 70 -37.41 -44.80 4.36
CA GLN A 70 -38.72 -44.51 4.99
C GLN A 70 -39.46 -45.84 5.35
N SER A 71 -40.41 -46.01 6.28
CA SER A 71 -41.61 -45.24 6.67
C SER A 71 -42.41 -46.03 7.74
N GLN A 72 -43.42 -45.36 8.34
CA GLN A 72 -44.57 -45.83 9.18
C GLN A 72 -44.32 -45.78 10.71
N SER A 73 -45.22 -45.34 11.60
CA SER A 73 -46.48 -44.57 11.61
C SER A 73 -46.82 -44.28 13.10
N GLN A 74 -47.46 -43.14 13.38
CA GLN A 74 -47.87 -42.55 14.69
C GLN A 74 -48.87 -43.40 15.53
N PRO A 75 -49.09 -43.16 16.87
CA PRO A 75 -49.70 -41.91 17.40
C PRO A 75 -49.27 -41.39 18.81
N GLU A 76 -49.76 -40.17 19.09
CA GLU A 76 -49.48 -39.18 20.16
C GLU A 76 -49.87 -39.55 21.61
N SER A 77 -49.20 -38.89 22.58
CA SER A 77 -49.77 -38.33 23.84
C SER A 77 -48.68 -37.47 24.59
N PRO A 78 -48.98 -36.68 25.67
CA PRO A 78 -49.23 -35.23 25.68
C PRO A 78 -48.05 -34.37 26.25
N PRO A 79 -48.15 -33.02 26.34
CA PRO A 79 -46.99 -32.14 26.48
C PRO A 79 -46.50 -32.03 27.93
N GLU A 80 -45.19 -32.24 28.15
CA GLU A 80 -44.54 -32.04 29.45
C GLU A 80 -43.86 -30.67 29.57
N GLN A 81 -43.92 -30.17 30.79
CA GLN A 81 -43.70 -28.81 31.21
C GLN A 81 -42.23 -28.37 31.16
N ILE A 82 -42.03 -27.11 30.80
CA ILE A 82 -40.78 -26.38 30.90
C ILE A 82 -40.37 -26.28 32.38
N SER A 83 -39.20 -26.81 32.71
CA SER A 83 -38.47 -26.55 33.97
C SER A 83 -37.08 -25.97 33.65
N PRO A 84 -36.55 -25.05 34.47
CA PRO A 84 -35.49 -24.12 34.05
C PRO A 84 -34.06 -24.68 34.17
N GLN A 85 -33.16 -24.02 33.43
CA GLN A 85 -31.72 -24.24 33.32
C GLN A 85 -30.99 -24.49 34.65
N ALA A 86 -30.07 -25.47 34.64
CA ALA A 86 -29.00 -25.61 35.64
C ALA A 86 -27.64 -25.28 35.00
N ASP A 87 -26.91 -24.38 35.66
CA ASP A 87 -25.56 -23.92 35.31
C ASP A 87 -24.45 -24.98 35.57
N PRO A 88 -23.26 -24.81 34.95
CA PRO A 88 -22.26 -25.87 34.80
C PRO A 88 -21.29 -25.89 35.97
N GLY A 89 -21.23 -26.98 36.75
CA GLY A 89 -20.34 -26.96 37.91
C GLY A 89 -20.18 -28.22 38.75
N THR A 90 -20.43 -29.43 38.26
CA THR A 90 -19.95 -30.64 38.97
C THR A 90 -19.86 -31.81 37.99
N ARG A 91 -18.66 -32.14 37.51
CA ARG A 91 -18.41 -33.38 36.77
C ARG A 91 -18.34 -34.52 37.78
N THR A 92 -19.41 -35.28 37.94
CA THR A 92 -19.40 -36.55 38.69
C THR A 92 -18.69 -37.61 37.86
N TRP A 93 -17.55 -38.12 38.36
CA TRP A 93 -16.75 -39.09 37.62
C TRP A 93 -17.51 -40.40 37.45
N THR A 94 -17.47 -40.93 36.24
CA THR A 94 -18.12 -42.20 35.91
C THR A 94 -17.38 -43.38 36.54
N ARG A 95 -18.08 -44.48 36.75
CA ARG A 95 -17.54 -45.68 37.41
C ARG A 95 -16.33 -46.28 36.67
N ASP A 96 -16.25 -46.09 35.37
CA ASP A 96 -15.12 -46.51 34.54
C ASP A 96 -13.90 -45.61 34.72
N GLU A 97 -14.09 -44.30 34.89
CA GLU A 97 -13.00 -43.35 35.21
C GLU A 97 -12.39 -43.64 36.60
N MET A 98 -13.22 -44.05 37.57
CA MET A 98 -12.73 -44.46 38.89
C MET A 98 -11.90 -45.76 38.86
N ARG A 99 -12.21 -46.70 37.97
CA ARG A 99 -11.37 -47.91 37.78
C ARG A 99 -10.00 -47.54 37.21
N TYR A 100 -9.97 -46.67 36.22
CA TYR A 100 -8.74 -46.29 35.52
C TYR A 100 -7.69 -45.63 36.43
N ILE A 101 -8.14 -44.92 37.47
CA ILE A 101 -7.28 -44.25 38.45
C ILE A 101 -6.78 -45.23 39.52
N LYS A 102 -7.56 -46.26 39.81
CA LYS A 102 -7.23 -47.25 40.85
C LYS A 102 -6.21 -48.27 40.39
N ASP A 103 -6.17 -48.56 39.09
CA ASP A 103 -5.25 -49.52 38.48
C ASP A 103 -3.95 -48.87 37.96
N ALA A 104 -3.78 -47.56 38.16
CA ALA A 104 -2.54 -46.86 37.81
C ALA A 104 -1.42 -47.19 38.82
N PRO A 105 -0.21 -47.58 38.37
CA PRO A 105 0.89 -47.89 39.28
C PRO A 105 1.29 -46.65 40.10
N VAL A 106 1.37 -46.80 41.42
CA VAL A 106 1.83 -45.74 42.34
C VAL A 106 3.32 -45.54 42.11
N ILE A 107 3.68 -44.47 41.38
CA ILE A 107 5.07 -44.09 41.14
C ILE A 107 5.65 -43.58 42.47
N SER A 108 6.59 -44.31 43.06
CA SER A 108 7.37 -43.81 44.20
C SER A 108 8.24 -42.64 43.73
N PRO A 109 8.30 -41.52 44.49
CA PRO A 109 9.09 -40.38 44.06
C PRO A 109 10.57 -40.75 44.07
N VAL A 110 11.18 -40.77 42.89
CA VAL A 110 12.62 -40.88 42.71
C VAL A 110 13.24 -39.58 43.25
N SER A 111 13.95 -39.65 44.37
CA SER A 111 14.68 -38.51 44.91
C SER A 111 15.94 -38.28 44.08
N TYR A 112 16.01 -37.13 43.41
CA TYR A 112 17.25 -36.68 42.76
C TYR A 112 18.13 -35.96 43.81
N PRO A 113 19.47 -36.11 43.78
CA PRO A 113 20.35 -35.30 44.61
C PRO A 113 20.19 -33.82 44.22
N SER A 114 20.05 -32.95 45.22
CA SER A 114 19.86 -31.51 45.04
C SER A 114 21.12 -30.84 44.49
N ARG A 115 21.29 -30.89 43.17
CA ARG A 115 22.11 -29.91 42.45
C ARG A 115 21.19 -29.18 41.49
N VAL A 116 20.34 -28.34 42.07
CA VAL A 116 19.51 -27.38 41.35
C VAL A 116 20.29 -26.07 41.40
N ALA A 117 20.68 -25.54 40.23
CA ALA A 117 21.18 -24.18 40.14
C ALA A 117 20.09 -23.22 40.66
N PRO A 118 20.42 -22.22 41.49
CA PRO A 118 19.42 -21.35 42.08
C PRO A 118 18.60 -20.67 40.98
N LEU A 119 17.29 -20.54 41.20
CA LEU A 119 16.40 -19.91 40.24
C LEU A 119 16.78 -18.43 40.04
N PRO A 120 16.50 -17.86 38.85
CA PRO A 120 16.95 -16.51 38.47
C PRO A 120 16.60 -15.39 39.45
N GLU A 121 15.54 -15.55 40.26
CA GLU A 121 15.09 -14.53 41.22
C GLU A 121 15.99 -14.42 42.47
N ASP A 122 16.68 -15.51 42.85
CA ASP A 122 17.62 -15.51 43.99
C ASP A 122 19.03 -15.03 43.60
N ARG A 123 19.36 -14.95 42.30
CA ARG A 123 20.63 -14.38 41.81
C ARG A 123 20.66 -12.86 41.79
N VAL A 124 19.53 -12.21 41.56
CA VAL A 124 19.46 -10.74 41.36
C VAL A 124 19.96 -9.97 42.58
N LYS A 125 19.75 -10.47 43.80
CA LYS A 125 20.19 -9.78 45.02
C LYS A 125 21.67 -9.90 45.33
N ALA A 126 22.36 -10.93 44.84
CA ALA A 126 23.79 -11.14 45.10
C ALA A 126 24.70 -10.64 43.95
N GLU A 127 24.18 -10.58 42.72
CA GLU A 127 24.95 -10.17 41.54
C GLU A 127 24.88 -8.66 41.26
N GLU A 128 23.84 -7.94 41.70
CA GLU A 128 23.72 -6.48 41.49
C GLU A 128 24.71 -5.65 42.33
N GLU A 129 25.12 -6.09 43.52
CA GLU A 129 26.10 -5.37 44.35
C GLU A 129 27.56 -5.68 43.93
N GLY A 130 27.84 -6.88 43.43
CA GLY A 130 29.17 -7.26 42.95
C GLY A 130 29.49 -6.69 41.56
N SER A 131 28.53 -6.75 40.63
CA SER A 131 28.73 -6.32 39.23
C SER A 131 28.94 -4.82 39.08
N LYS A 132 28.35 -4.01 39.97
CA LYS A 132 28.43 -2.54 39.91
C LYS A 132 29.79 -2.03 40.38
N ASN A 133 30.31 -2.63 41.45
CA ASN A 133 31.64 -2.29 41.98
C ASN A 133 32.74 -2.70 40.98
N GLU A 134 32.61 -3.85 40.31
CA GLU A 134 33.59 -4.31 39.30
C GLU A 134 33.54 -3.45 38.02
N SER A 135 32.36 -3.01 37.57
CA SER A 135 32.24 -2.09 36.42
C SER A 135 32.79 -0.70 36.72
N ASP A 136 32.56 -0.20 37.94
CA ASP A 136 33.06 1.11 38.37
C ASP A 136 34.60 1.09 38.57
N GLU A 137 35.15 -0.03 39.05
CA GLU A 137 36.60 -0.26 39.12
C GLU A 137 37.24 -0.35 37.72
N LEU A 138 36.61 -1.04 36.77
CA LEU A 138 37.11 -1.10 35.38
C LEU A 138 37.05 0.26 34.67
N GLU A 139 36.02 1.06 34.94
CA GLU A 139 35.87 2.38 34.32
C GLU A 139 36.84 3.42 34.92
N THR A 140 37.16 3.28 36.21
CA THR A 140 38.21 4.09 36.85
C THR A 140 39.61 3.70 36.39
N GLU A 141 39.89 2.40 36.22
CA GLU A 141 41.16 1.90 35.69
C GLU A 141 41.36 2.34 34.23
N ARG A 142 40.31 2.25 33.41
CA ARG A 142 40.33 2.75 32.03
C ARG A 142 40.61 4.25 31.93
N ARG A 143 39.99 5.08 32.78
CA ARG A 143 40.30 6.52 32.85
C ARG A 143 41.74 6.78 33.25
N ARG A 144 42.27 5.98 34.18
CA ARG A 144 43.67 6.08 34.62
C ARG A 144 44.64 5.75 33.49
N ILE A 145 44.36 4.70 32.70
CA ILE A 145 45.15 4.35 31.51
C ILE A 145 45.10 5.47 30.47
N ASP A 146 43.93 6.05 30.22
CA ASP A 146 43.79 7.15 29.26
C ASP A 146 44.54 8.41 29.72
N ASP A 147 44.50 8.73 31.01
CA ASP A 147 45.23 9.86 31.62
C ASP A 147 46.75 9.61 31.64
N GLU A 148 47.20 8.38 31.95
CA GLU A 148 48.61 8.00 31.88
C GLU A 148 49.13 8.05 30.45
N ARG A 149 48.34 7.59 29.48
CA ARG A 149 48.68 7.67 28.06
C ARG A 149 48.73 9.11 27.59
N TRP A 150 47.80 9.96 28.03
CA TRP A 150 47.79 11.40 27.74
C TRP A 150 49.01 12.10 28.34
N ASN A 151 49.34 11.81 29.60
CA ASN A 151 50.50 12.38 30.26
C ASN A 151 51.81 11.88 29.64
N ALA A 152 51.91 10.61 29.26
CA ALA A 152 53.07 10.07 28.54
C ALA A 152 53.23 10.71 27.15
N MET A 153 52.11 10.95 26.44
CA MET A 153 52.10 11.65 25.16
C MET A 153 52.53 13.12 25.31
N MET A 154 52.02 13.81 26.32
CA MET A 154 52.39 15.20 26.63
C MET A 154 53.82 15.34 27.16
N THR A 155 54.34 14.33 27.85
CA THR A 155 55.73 14.30 28.32
C THR A 155 56.66 13.99 27.15
N ARG A 156 56.30 13.06 26.25
CA ARG A 156 57.01 12.85 24.98
C ARG A 156 57.04 14.13 24.15
N ARG A 157 55.91 14.83 24.03
CA ARG A 157 55.81 16.12 23.32
C ARG A 157 56.64 17.24 23.95
N ARG A 158 56.88 17.20 25.27
CA ARG A 158 57.74 18.17 25.97
C ARG A 158 59.22 17.82 25.92
N VAL A 159 59.57 16.53 25.90
CA VAL A 159 60.96 16.05 25.93
C VAL A 159 61.56 15.97 24.52
N LEU A 160 60.77 15.54 23.53
CA LEU A 160 61.08 15.65 22.11
C LEU A 160 60.41 16.93 21.64
N GLY A 161 61.15 18.04 21.66
CA GLY A 161 60.71 19.32 21.10
C GLY A 161 60.56 19.26 19.58
N GLU A 162 59.61 18.46 19.10
CA GLU A 162 59.10 18.53 17.74
C GLU A 162 57.86 19.44 17.78
N GLU A 163 58.12 20.74 17.63
CA GLU A 163 57.13 21.66 17.08
C GLU A 163 56.96 21.31 15.61
N GLN A 164 56.15 20.28 15.33
CA GLN A 164 55.63 20.08 13.99
C GLN A 164 54.38 20.96 13.88
N GLU A 165 54.54 22.10 13.23
CA GLU A 165 53.42 22.86 12.69
C GLU A 165 52.75 21.96 11.64
N ASP A 166 51.72 21.24 12.06
CA ASP A 166 50.81 20.57 11.14
C ASP A 166 49.98 21.65 10.43
N ASP A 167 50.54 22.19 9.35
CA ASP A 167 49.74 22.84 8.31
C ASP A 167 48.78 21.79 7.74
N ASP A 168 47.59 21.73 8.33
CA ASP A 168 46.52 20.82 7.94
C ASP A 168 45.96 21.24 6.58
N VAL A 169 46.70 20.91 5.50
CA VAL A 169 46.23 21.08 4.13
C VAL A 169 45.18 20.01 3.88
N ALA A 170 43.94 20.35 4.25
CA ALA A 170 42.78 19.53 4.01
C ALA A 170 42.70 19.12 2.54
N PHE A 171 42.75 17.81 2.26
CA PHE A 171 42.51 17.28 0.93
C PHE A 171 41.16 17.82 0.41
N PRO A 172 41.08 18.30 -0.84
CA PRO A 172 39.83 18.81 -1.38
C PRO A 172 38.83 17.65 -1.49
N THR A 173 37.89 17.61 -0.55
CA THR A 173 36.76 16.68 -0.58
C THR A 173 35.74 17.21 -1.60
N LEU A 174 35.44 16.43 -2.64
CA LEU A 174 34.41 16.73 -3.64
C LEU A 174 32.98 16.78 -3.05
N ILE A 175 32.84 16.35 -1.79
CA ILE A 175 31.58 16.32 -1.05
C ILE A 175 31.71 17.30 0.09
N LYS A 176 30.91 18.37 0.07
CA LYS A 176 30.74 19.24 1.24
C LYS A 176 30.18 18.39 2.38
N VAL A 177 31.03 18.08 3.35
CA VAL A 177 30.58 17.58 4.65
C VAL A 177 29.93 18.78 5.35
N GLU A 178 28.63 18.97 5.13
CA GLU A 178 27.84 19.83 6.00
C GLU A 178 27.84 19.18 7.39
N ASN A 179 28.41 19.88 8.37
CA ASN A 179 28.47 19.47 9.77
C ASN A 179 27.15 18.82 10.22
N ASP A 180 27.24 17.63 10.81
CA ASP A 180 26.10 16.76 11.18
C ASP A 180 25.15 17.39 12.22
N ASP A 181 25.47 18.57 12.79
CA ASP A 181 24.54 19.40 13.57
C ASP A 181 23.33 19.90 12.75
N SER A 182 23.47 19.96 11.43
CA SER A 182 22.38 20.27 10.51
C SER A 182 21.43 19.08 10.25
N LYS A 183 21.90 17.83 10.45
CA LYS A 183 21.06 16.62 10.36
C LYS A 183 20.24 16.34 11.62
N SER A 184 20.68 16.81 12.79
CA SER A 184 19.99 16.58 14.06
C SER A 184 18.77 17.48 14.28
N LYS A 185 18.66 18.62 13.57
CA LYS A 185 17.40 19.36 13.40
C LYS A 185 16.52 18.67 12.35
N LYS A 186 16.11 17.43 12.62
CA LYS A 186 14.98 16.79 11.94
C LYS A 186 13.76 17.67 12.16
N LYS A 187 13.48 18.59 11.21
CA LYS A 187 12.33 19.49 11.26
C LYS A 187 11.10 18.65 11.61
N ARG A 188 10.53 18.87 12.80
CA ARG A 188 9.30 18.21 13.22
C ARG A 188 8.29 18.44 12.10
N LYS A 189 7.69 17.36 11.57
CA LYS A 189 6.69 17.47 10.52
C LYS A 189 5.57 18.35 11.06
N VAL A 190 5.40 19.53 10.49
CA VAL A 190 4.36 20.47 10.89
C VAL A 190 3.02 19.81 10.56
N ILE A 191 2.16 19.73 11.57
CA ILE A 191 0.81 19.20 11.44
C ILE A 191 -0.09 20.40 11.17
N TYR A 192 -0.77 20.38 10.03
CA TYR A 192 -1.67 21.45 9.61
C TYR A 192 -3.11 21.11 9.97
N ASP A 193 -3.93 22.14 10.19
CA ASP A 193 -5.37 21.99 10.15
C ASP A 193 -5.84 21.78 8.70
N LEU A 194 -6.98 21.11 8.48
CA LEU A 194 -7.47 20.82 7.13
C LEU A 194 -7.69 22.11 6.32
N LYS A 195 -8.23 23.15 6.95
CA LYS A 195 -8.49 24.43 6.27
C LYS A 195 -7.19 25.12 5.85
N GLU A 196 -6.19 25.11 6.73
CA GLU A 196 -4.88 25.68 6.46
C GLU A 196 -4.13 24.88 5.40
N ALA A 197 -4.21 23.55 5.44
CA ALA A 197 -3.62 22.68 4.44
C ALA A 197 -4.20 22.93 3.04
N ILE A 198 -5.52 23.06 2.91
CA ILE A 198 -6.15 23.36 1.61
C ILE A 198 -5.68 24.72 1.09
N ARG A 199 -5.60 25.75 1.95
CA ARG A 199 -5.07 27.07 1.58
C ARG A 199 -3.63 27.00 1.11
N ALA A 200 -2.78 26.27 1.83
CA ALA A 200 -1.39 26.10 1.48
C ALA A 200 -1.22 25.38 0.13
N VAL A 201 -2.02 24.33 -0.12
CA VAL A 201 -2.00 23.62 -1.41
C VAL A 201 -2.44 24.52 -2.56
N LYS A 202 -3.49 25.34 -2.37
CA LYS A 202 -3.92 26.31 -3.38
C LYS A 202 -2.85 27.38 -3.65
N GLY A 203 -2.15 27.84 -2.61
CA GLY A 203 -1.04 28.79 -2.74
C GLY A 203 0.21 28.21 -3.43
N ASP A 204 0.40 26.89 -3.37
CA ASP A 204 1.49 26.19 -4.04
C ASP A 204 1.23 25.94 -5.54
N ASN A 205 0.03 26.22 -6.05
CA ASN A 205 -0.31 26.07 -7.47
C ASN A 205 0.34 27.16 -8.32
N LYS A 206 1.55 26.89 -8.82
CA LYS A 206 2.34 27.81 -9.66
C LYS A 206 2.33 27.43 -11.14
N ARG A 207 1.57 26.41 -11.53
CA ARG A 207 1.65 25.81 -12.87
C ARG A 207 0.53 26.32 -13.79
N ASN A 208 0.75 26.15 -15.09
CA ASN A 208 -0.11 26.68 -16.15
C ASN A 208 -1.39 25.86 -16.36
N PHE A 209 -1.54 24.71 -15.69
CA PHE A 209 -2.70 23.85 -15.81
C PHE A 209 -3.36 23.63 -14.46
N ASP A 210 -4.64 23.28 -14.46
CA ASP A 210 -5.41 23.05 -13.25
C ASP A 210 -5.08 21.66 -12.65
N GLU A 211 -4.27 21.71 -11.58
CA GLU A 211 -3.81 20.53 -10.86
C GLU A 211 -4.96 19.85 -10.10
N THR A 212 -4.79 18.56 -9.82
CA THR A 212 -5.75 17.77 -9.05
C THR A 212 -5.33 17.73 -7.59
N LEU A 213 -6.27 17.97 -6.69
CA LEU A 213 -6.06 17.76 -5.26
C LEU A 213 -6.16 16.27 -4.95
N GLU A 214 -5.13 15.72 -4.35
CA GLU A 214 -5.02 14.31 -4.00
C GLU A 214 -4.85 14.13 -2.49
N ALA A 215 -5.45 13.07 -1.97
CA ALA A 215 -5.27 12.60 -0.62
C ALA A 215 -4.54 11.25 -0.61
N HIS A 216 -3.59 11.14 0.30
CA HIS A 216 -2.82 9.94 0.56
C HIS A 216 -2.96 9.58 2.03
N VAL A 217 -3.61 8.45 2.27
CA VAL A 217 -3.88 7.96 3.61
C VAL A 217 -3.01 6.74 3.87
N LYS A 218 -2.05 6.88 4.77
CA LYS A 218 -1.29 5.74 5.25
C LYS A 218 -2.14 5.03 6.30
N MET A 219 -2.41 3.77 6.04
CA MET A 219 -3.17 2.93 6.94
C MET A 219 -2.22 2.09 7.79
N THR A 220 -2.73 1.59 8.90
CA THR A 220 -1.94 0.66 9.72
C THR A 220 -1.61 -0.59 8.89
N PRO A 221 -0.32 -0.93 8.74
CA PRO A 221 0.10 -2.09 7.97
C PRO A 221 -0.19 -3.37 8.77
N GLU A 222 -1.35 -3.97 8.56
CA GLU A 222 -1.63 -5.28 9.14
C GLU A 222 -0.92 -6.37 8.33
N LEU A 223 -0.13 -7.18 9.03
CA LEU A 223 0.71 -8.22 8.45
C LEU A 223 -0.16 -9.44 8.11
N ARG A 224 -0.19 -9.80 6.82
CA ARG A 224 -0.47 -11.16 6.29
C ARG A 224 -1.91 -11.68 6.20
N ARG A 225 -2.95 -11.04 6.72
CA ARG A 225 -4.32 -11.52 6.44
C ARG A 225 -4.81 -11.01 5.08
N THR A 226 -5.06 -11.93 4.15
CA THR A 226 -5.63 -11.72 2.79
C THR A 226 -7.02 -11.08 2.79
N ASP A 227 -7.67 -11.04 3.95
CA ASP A 227 -9.12 -10.79 4.06
C ASP A 227 -9.43 -9.32 4.38
N LEU A 228 -8.44 -8.53 4.81
CA LEU A 228 -8.60 -7.10 5.06
C LEU A 228 -8.38 -6.30 3.76
N LYS A 229 -9.20 -6.62 2.74
CA LYS A 229 -9.28 -5.84 1.50
C LYS A 229 -10.15 -4.62 1.76
N LEU A 230 -9.50 -3.47 1.93
CA LEU A 230 -10.20 -2.19 1.93
C LEU A 230 -10.41 -1.73 0.48
N SER A 231 -11.67 -1.73 0.06
CA SER A 231 -12.13 -1.22 -1.23
C SER A 231 -13.47 -0.55 -1.02
N GLY A 232 -13.66 0.60 -1.64
CA GLY A 232 -14.91 1.36 -1.54
C GLY A 232 -15.09 2.30 -2.71
N PHE A 233 -16.28 2.88 -2.78
CA PHE A 233 -16.60 3.97 -3.69
C PHE A 233 -17.09 5.16 -2.88
N VAL A 234 -16.79 6.37 -3.35
CA VAL A 234 -17.31 7.61 -2.78
C VAL A 234 -17.91 8.47 -3.89
N ARG A 235 -19.08 9.03 -3.63
CA ARG A 235 -19.66 10.09 -4.47
C ARG A 235 -19.25 11.42 -3.86
N LEU A 236 -18.52 12.23 -4.63
CA LEU A 236 -18.08 13.54 -4.16
C LEU A 236 -19.23 14.54 -4.34
N PRO A 237 -19.62 15.31 -3.31
CA PRO A 237 -20.75 16.24 -3.39
C PRO A 237 -20.52 17.34 -4.43
N HIS A 238 -19.28 17.81 -4.58
CA HIS A 238 -18.92 18.85 -5.56
C HIS A 238 -18.26 18.28 -6.83
N GLY A 239 -18.27 16.95 -6.98
CA GLY A 239 -17.65 16.27 -8.11
C GLY A 239 -16.11 16.25 -8.10
N PHE A 240 -15.54 15.66 -9.15
CA PHE A 240 -14.11 15.53 -9.41
C PHE A 240 -13.57 16.62 -10.38
N GLY A 241 -14.46 17.33 -11.09
CA GLY A 241 -14.08 18.38 -12.04
C GLY A 241 -13.59 17.88 -13.40
N LYS A 242 -13.75 16.58 -13.70
CA LYS A 242 -13.56 15.99 -15.04
C LYS A 242 -14.89 15.44 -15.56
N THR A 243 -15.28 15.83 -16.76
CA THR A 243 -16.42 15.24 -17.47
C THR A 243 -16.02 13.87 -18.01
N TYR A 244 -16.59 12.80 -17.46
CA TYR A 244 -16.38 11.44 -17.96
C TYR A 244 -17.26 11.18 -19.17
N ARG A 245 -16.67 10.74 -20.27
CA ARG A 245 -17.40 10.20 -21.41
C ARG A 245 -17.70 8.73 -21.19
N VAL A 246 -18.98 8.34 -21.18
CA VAL A 246 -19.44 6.98 -20.87
C VAL A 246 -19.95 6.30 -22.13
N ALA A 247 -19.35 5.17 -22.47
CA ALA A 247 -19.82 4.28 -23.53
C ALA A 247 -20.55 3.08 -22.91
N VAL A 248 -21.70 2.72 -23.49
CA VAL A 248 -22.52 1.58 -23.06
C VAL A 248 -22.66 0.60 -24.22
N PHE A 249 -22.30 -0.66 -23.96
CA PHE A 249 -22.50 -1.77 -24.89
C PHE A 249 -23.73 -2.57 -24.47
N ALA A 250 -24.82 -2.39 -25.20
CA ALA A 250 -26.12 -2.99 -24.92
C ALA A 250 -26.95 -3.14 -26.20
N GLU A 251 -27.95 -4.02 -26.18
CA GLU A 251 -28.87 -4.28 -27.28
C GLU A 251 -30.33 -4.12 -26.83
N GLY A 252 -31.22 -3.79 -27.76
CA GLY A 252 -32.66 -3.70 -27.53
C GLY A 252 -33.03 -2.65 -26.47
N ALA A 253 -33.99 -2.99 -25.59
CA ALA A 253 -34.52 -2.09 -24.57
C ALA A 253 -33.44 -1.51 -23.63
N ALA A 254 -32.40 -2.29 -23.35
CA ALA A 254 -31.26 -1.88 -22.55
C ALA A 254 -30.44 -0.73 -23.19
N ALA A 255 -30.42 -0.66 -24.52
CA ALA A 255 -29.78 0.44 -25.24
C ALA A 255 -30.58 1.74 -25.14
N ASP A 256 -31.92 1.65 -25.18
CA ASP A 256 -32.80 2.82 -25.05
C ASP A 256 -32.72 3.40 -23.63
N GLU A 257 -32.76 2.55 -22.61
CA GLU A 257 -32.51 2.96 -21.22
C GLU A 257 -31.15 3.66 -21.04
N ALA A 258 -30.12 3.20 -21.74
CA ALA A 258 -28.80 3.82 -21.70
C ALA A 258 -28.80 5.23 -22.27
N ARG A 259 -29.52 5.45 -23.38
CA ARG A 259 -29.68 6.77 -24.02
C ARG A 259 -30.45 7.72 -23.11
N ASP A 260 -31.53 7.24 -22.50
CA ASP A 260 -32.35 8.03 -21.57
C ASP A 260 -31.61 8.39 -20.27
N ALA A 261 -30.74 7.49 -19.79
CA ALA A 261 -29.84 7.77 -18.68
C ALA A 261 -28.71 8.76 -19.05
N GLY A 262 -28.61 9.11 -20.33
CA GLY A 262 -27.70 10.10 -20.87
C GLY A 262 -26.33 9.52 -21.22
N ALA A 263 -26.19 8.26 -21.64
CA ALA A 263 -24.91 7.75 -22.14
C ALA A 263 -24.47 8.51 -23.42
N ASP A 264 -23.17 8.76 -23.56
CA ASP A 264 -22.66 9.56 -24.69
C ASP A 264 -22.52 8.73 -25.98
N ILE A 265 -22.21 7.44 -25.82
CA ILE A 265 -22.11 6.47 -26.91
C ILE A 265 -22.85 5.21 -26.48
N VAL A 266 -23.78 4.76 -27.29
CA VAL A 266 -24.50 3.50 -27.09
C VAL A 266 -24.39 2.68 -28.37
N GLY A 267 -23.98 1.43 -28.25
CA GLY A 267 -23.89 0.56 -29.43
C GLY A 267 -23.94 -0.92 -29.12
N GLY A 268 -24.42 -1.67 -30.10
CA GLY A 268 -24.47 -3.13 -30.08
C GLY A 268 -23.23 -3.76 -30.76
N PRO A 269 -23.40 -4.88 -31.47
CA PRO A 269 -22.28 -5.66 -32.02
C PRO A 269 -21.60 -4.94 -33.19
N GLU A 270 -22.31 -4.11 -33.93
CA GLU A 270 -21.76 -3.28 -35.02
C GLU A 270 -20.71 -2.28 -34.52
N LEU A 271 -20.97 -1.63 -33.38
CA LEU A 271 -20.00 -0.73 -32.76
C LEU A 271 -18.77 -1.50 -32.28
N VAL A 272 -18.95 -2.74 -31.81
CA VAL A 272 -17.85 -3.60 -31.41
C VAL A 272 -16.96 -3.94 -32.61
N GLU A 273 -17.55 -4.23 -33.77
CA GLU A 273 -16.80 -4.51 -35.00
C GLU A 273 -16.07 -3.27 -35.53
N SER A 274 -16.71 -2.10 -35.48
CA SER A 274 -16.11 -0.81 -35.89
C SER A 274 -14.93 -0.39 -35.00
N LEU A 275 -15.00 -0.69 -33.70
CA LEU A 275 -13.89 -0.48 -32.76
C LEU A 275 -12.76 -1.49 -32.98
N ARG A 276 -13.08 -2.67 -33.51
CA ARG A 276 -12.11 -3.72 -33.82
C ARG A 276 -11.34 -3.42 -35.10
N SER A 277 -12.05 -3.00 -36.15
CA SER A 277 -11.46 -2.58 -37.43
C SER A 277 -10.60 -1.32 -37.28
N GLY A 278 -10.85 -0.53 -36.24
CA GLY A 278 -10.12 0.70 -35.95
C GLY A 278 -10.67 1.93 -36.68
N GLU A 279 -11.84 1.80 -37.30
CA GLU A 279 -12.57 2.90 -37.93
C GLU A 279 -13.00 3.95 -36.89
N VAL A 280 -13.44 3.49 -35.72
CA VAL A 280 -13.80 4.34 -34.59
C VAL A 280 -12.68 4.33 -33.55
N LYS A 281 -12.16 5.52 -33.21
CA LYS A 281 -11.18 5.69 -32.12
C LYS A 281 -11.87 5.68 -30.77
N ILE A 282 -11.20 5.06 -29.78
CA ILE A 282 -11.66 5.05 -28.38
C ILE A 282 -11.57 6.46 -27.81
N ASN A 283 -12.72 7.10 -27.66
CA ASN A 283 -12.85 8.47 -27.17
C ASN A 283 -13.72 8.55 -25.90
N PHE A 284 -13.69 7.50 -25.06
CA PHE A 284 -14.48 7.43 -23.83
C PHE A 284 -13.62 6.99 -22.63
N ASP A 285 -14.00 7.44 -21.42
CA ASP A 285 -13.27 7.22 -20.18
C ASP A 285 -13.83 6.05 -19.34
N LYS A 286 -15.12 5.74 -19.49
CA LYS A 286 -15.79 4.65 -18.78
C LYS A 286 -16.60 3.81 -19.76
N CYS A 287 -16.59 2.51 -19.52
CA CYS A 287 -17.28 1.52 -20.33
C CYS A 287 -18.19 0.69 -19.43
N ILE A 288 -19.45 0.54 -19.84
CA ILE A 288 -20.45 -0.29 -19.17
C ILE A 288 -20.99 -1.26 -20.21
N ALA A 289 -21.29 -2.49 -19.80
CA ALA A 289 -21.83 -3.50 -20.71
C ALA A 289 -22.90 -4.36 -20.04
N THR A 290 -23.82 -4.90 -20.83
CA THR A 290 -24.71 -5.97 -20.38
C THR A 290 -24.01 -7.32 -20.43
N PRO A 291 -24.40 -8.29 -19.57
CA PRO A 291 -23.85 -9.65 -19.62
C PRO A 291 -23.99 -10.32 -20.99
N SER A 292 -25.07 -10.04 -21.74
CA SER A 292 -25.27 -10.58 -23.10
C SER A 292 -24.22 -10.07 -24.10
N MET A 293 -23.88 -8.79 -24.02
CA MET A 293 -22.94 -8.15 -24.95
C MET A 293 -21.46 -8.42 -24.58
N MET A 294 -21.19 -8.95 -23.39
CA MET A 294 -19.82 -9.18 -22.92
C MET A 294 -19.01 -10.14 -23.79
N GLU A 295 -19.65 -11.13 -24.43
CA GLU A 295 -18.94 -12.06 -25.31
C GLU A 295 -18.35 -11.34 -26.54
N HIS A 296 -19.09 -10.38 -27.09
CA HIS A 296 -18.63 -9.55 -28.20
C HIS A 296 -17.55 -8.56 -27.73
N VAL A 297 -17.76 -7.90 -26.58
CA VAL A 297 -16.79 -6.94 -26.02
C VAL A 297 -15.45 -7.61 -25.67
N LYS A 298 -15.44 -8.87 -25.24
CA LYS A 298 -14.19 -9.63 -25.00
C LYS A 298 -13.30 -9.73 -26.25
N LYS A 299 -13.88 -9.73 -27.45
CA LYS A 299 -13.13 -9.73 -28.73
C LYS A 299 -12.33 -8.44 -28.91
N LEU A 300 -12.70 -7.35 -28.23
CA LEU A 300 -12.01 -6.05 -28.21
C LEU A 300 -10.92 -5.92 -27.14
N SER A 301 -10.54 -6.99 -26.48
CA SER A 301 -9.58 -6.96 -25.36
C SER A 301 -8.26 -6.21 -25.62
N LYS A 302 -7.75 -6.26 -26.86
CA LYS A 302 -6.52 -5.55 -27.25
C LYS A 302 -6.72 -4.04 -27.31
N ASN A 303 -7.90 -3.59 -27.73
CA ASN A 303 -8.26 -2.19 -27.92
C ASN A 303 -8.70 -1.58 -26.57
N LEU A 304 -9.55 -2.28 -25.82
CA LEU A 304 -10.10 -1.85 -24.53
C LEU A 304 -9.25 -2.32 -23.33
N LYS A 305 -7.99 -1.87 -23.25
CA LYS A 305 -7.02 -2.31 -22.22
C LYS A 305 -7.49 -2.09 -20.78
N GLN A 306 -7.46 -0.84 -20.32
CA GLN A 306 -7.83 -0.46 -18.93
C GLN A 306 -9.33 -0.13 -18.80
N LEU A 307 -10.01 0.01 -19.94
CA LEU A 307 -11.42 0.36 -20.05
C LEU A 307 -12.33 -0.87 -20.17
N MET A 308 -11.78 -2.08 -20.02
CA MET A 308 -12.60 -3.29 -20.06
C MET A 308 -13.65 -3.26 -18.94
N PRO A 309 -14.94 -3.50 -19.25
CA PRO A 309 -15.97 -3.63 -18.22
C PRO A 309 -15.75 -4.92 -17.43
N ASP A 310 -15.76 -4.80 -16.10
CA ASP A 310 -15.58 -5.90 -15.15
C ASP A 310 -16.85 -6.10 -14.30
N ALA A 311 -17.30 -7.36 -14.15
CA ALA A 311 -18.41 -7.70 -13.26
C ALA A 311 -18.09 -7.41 -11.78
N LYS A 312 -16.82 -7.60 -11.37
CA LYS A 312 -16.37 -7.31 -9.99
C LYS A 312 -16.45 -5.83 -9.63
N LYS A 313 -16.34 -4.94 -10.62
CA LYS A 313 -16.45 -3.49 -10.42
C LYS A 313 -17.90 -3.00 -10.54
N GLY A 314 -18.85 -3.90 -10.84
CA GLY A 314 -20.24 -3.52 -11.10
C GLY A 314 -20.42 -2.74 -12.39
N THR A 315 -19.49 -2.82 -13.34
CA THR A 315 -19.61 -2.21 -14.68
C THR A 315 -20.25 -3.15 -15.71
N VAL A 316 -20.45 -4.42 -15.33
CA VAL A 316 -21.25 -5.38 -16.09
C VAL A 316 -22.54 -5.62 -15.32
N THR A 317 -23.64 -5.01 -15.74
CA THR A 317 -24.90 -5.00 -15.00
C THR A 317 -26.10 -4.97 -15.93
N ASN A 318 -27.24 -5.50 -15.46
CA ASN A 318 -28.53 -5.30 -16.13
C ASN A 318 -29.13 -3.93 -15.80
N ASP A 319 -28.86 -3.37 -14.60
CA ASP A 319 -29.33 -2.05 -14.16
C ASP A 319 -28.54 -0.89 -14.81
N ILE A 320 -28.68 -0.68 -16.12
CA ILE A 320 -27.86 0.27 -16.88
C ILE A 320 -28.11 1.72 -16.44
N SER A 321 -29.38 2.09 -16.23
CA SER A 321 -29.76 3.46 -15.88
C SER A 321 -29.07 3.96 -14.62
N LYS A 322 -28.96 3.12 -13.58
CA LYS A 322 -28.28 3.47 -12.32
C LYS A 322 -26.77 3.53 -12.53
N THR A 323 -26.20 2.54 -13.21
CA THR A 323 -24.75 2.46 -13.44
C THR A 323 -24.24 3.62 -14.29
N VAL A 324 -24.98 4.06 -15.30
CA VAL A 324 -24.64 5.23 -16.13
C VAL A 324 -24.70 6.51 -15.30
N LYS A 325 -25.75 6.70 -14.51
CA LYS A 325 -25.88 7.87 -13.60
C LYS A 325 -24.74 7.90 -12.60
N ASP A 326 -24.38 6.76 -12.01
CA ASP A 326 -23.28 6.66 -11.05
C ASP A 326 -21.92 6.92 -11.70
N ALA A 327 -21.73 6.43 -12.93
CA ALA A 327 -20.53 6.67 -13.71
C ALA A 327 -20.37 8.17 -14.05
N LYS A 328 -21.47 8.85 -14.39
CA LYS A 328 -21.54 10.28 -14.67
C LYS A 328 -21.50 11.15 -13.41
N ALA A 329 -22.01 10.68 -12.29
CA ALA A 329 -21.96 11.35 -10.97
C ALA A 329 -20.53 11.43 -10.37
N GLN A 330 -19.50 11.18 -11.18
CA GLN A 330 -18.09 11.33 -10.84
C GLN A 330 -17.70 10.59 -9.55
N SER A 331 -18.26 9.39 -9.39
CA SER A 331 -17.90 8.49 -8.30
C SER A 331 -16.42 8.07 -8.39
N VAL A 332 -15.72 8.18 -7.28
CA VAL A 332 -14.29 7.85 -7.14
C VAL A 332 -14.16 6.53 -6.40
N ILE A 333 -13.48 5.58 -7.02
CA ILE A 333 -13.20 4.28 -6.43
C ILE A 333 -11.86 4.38 -5.71
N PHE A 334 -11.82 3.95 -4.45
CA PHE A 334 -10.59 3.90 -3.69
C PHE A 334 -10.29 2.48 -3.23
N LYS A 335 -9.01 2.13 -3.28
CA LYS A 335 -8.51 0.82 -2.90
C LYS A 335 -7.18 1.00 -2.17
N LYS A 336 -6.98 0.18 -1.15
CA LYS A 336 -5.68 0.08 -0.48
C LYS A 336 -4.65 -0.60 -1.38
N ASP A 337 -3.48 0.01 -1.51
CA ASP A 337 -2.33 -0.56 -2.19
C ASP A 337 -1.59 -1.61 -1.32
N LYS A 338 -0.65 -2.33 -1.91
CA LYS A 338 0.26 -3.27 -1.23
C LYS A 338 1.06 -2.60 -0.12
N THR A 339 1.38 -1.30 -0.28
CA THR A 339 2.08 -0.47 0.71
C THR A 339 1.19 -0.02 1.88
N ALA A 340 -0.07 -0.46 1.93
CA ALA A 340 -1.08 -0.02 2.89
C ALA A 340 -1.42 1.49 2.80
N ILE A 341 -1.26 2.08 1.62
CA ILE A 341 -1.65 3.47 1.34
C ILE A 341 -2.90 3.48 0.44
N VAL A 342 -3.82 4.40 0.71
CA VAL A 342 -4.97 4.70 -0.14
C VAL A 342 -4.70 6.03 -0.85
N HIS A 343 -4.77 6.01 -2.18
CA HIS A 343 -4.60 7.20 -3.04
C HIS A 343 -5.94 7.57 -3.67
N VAL A 344 -6.35 8.82 -3.51
CA VAL A 344 -7.65 9.31 -4.02
C VAL A 344 -7.52 10.75 -4.48
N GLY A 345 -8.04 11.08 -5.66
CA GLY A 345 -8.22 12.47 -6.06
C GLY A 345 -9.57 13.00 -5.57
N LEU A 346 -9.57 14.19 -4.97
CA LEU A 346 -10.70 14.81 -4.29
C LEU A 346 -11.31 15.99 -5.03
N GLY A 347 -10.74 16.35 -6.19
CA GLY A 347 -11.22 17.42 -7.05
C GLY A 347 -10.08 18.24 -7.64
N LYS A 348 -10.43 19.36 -8.26
CA LYS A 348 -9.47 20.32 -8.82
C LYS A 348 -9.06 21.37 -7.80
N VAL A 349 -7.83 21.87 -7.92
CA VAL A 349 -7.33 22.96 -7.06
C VAL A 349 -8.12 24.26 -7.27
N SER A 350 -8.70 24.44 -8.46
CA SER A 350 -9.59 25.56 -8.80
C SER A 350 -10.90 25.61 -8.01
N PHE A 351 -11.29 24.54 -7.31
CA PHE A 351 -12.52 24.52 -6.51
C PHE A 351 -12.44 25.46 -5.30
N SER A 352 -13.59 25.85 -4.76
CA SER A 352 -13.64 26.64 -3.54
C SER A 352 -13.06 25.86 -2.35
N GLU A 353 -12.50 26.57 -1.37
CA GLU A 353 -11.93 25.93 -0.16
C GLU A 353 -12.98 25.10 0.58
N GLU A 354 -14.23 25.57 0.58
CA GLU A 354 -15.34 24.89 1.23
C GLU A 354 -15.74 23.61 0.50
N ALA A 355 -15.82 23.65 -0.83
CA ALA A 355 -16.11 22.48 -1.65
C ALA A 355 -15.05 21.39 -1.47
N LEU A 356 -13.78 21.76 -1.45
CA LEU A 356 -12.68 20.83 -1.20
C LEU A 356 -12.75 20.22 0.19
N ARG A 357 -13.07 21.02 1.22
CA ARG A 357 -13.25 20.51 2.58
C ARG A 357 -14.39 19.50 2.68
N GLU A 358 -15.49 19.76 1.99
CA GLU A 358 -16.66 18.86 1.98
C GLU A 358 -16.38 17.58 1.21
N ASN A 359 -15.65 17.65 0.09
CA ASN A 359 -15.16 16.47 -0.63
C ASN A 359 -14.22 15.61 0.24
N VAL A 360 -13.31 16.24 0.99
CA VAL A 360 -12.45 15.53 1.96
C VAL A 360 -13.31 14.86 3.04
N GLY A 361 -14.29 15.57 3.60
CA GLY A 361 -15.21 15.03 4.60
C GLY A 361 -15.99 13.81 4.09
N ALA A 362 -16.51 13.87 2.85
CA ALA A 362 -17.20 12.77 2.19
C ALA A 362 -16.30 11.55 2.02
N PHE A 363 -15.05 11.76 1.57
CA PHE A 363 -14.07 10.69 1.43
C PHE A 363 -13.71 10.04 2.76
N VAL A 364 -13.42 10.83 3.79
CA VAL A 364 -13.08 10.31 5.11
C VAL A 364 -14.24 9.51 5.70
N ASN A 365 -15.48 9.97 5.53
CA ASN A 365 -16.66 9.23 5.96
C ASN A 365 -16.80 7.89 5.21
N ALA A 366 -16.66 7.89 3.88
CA ALA A 366 -16.68 6.67 3.09
C ALA A 366 -15.55 5.69 3.48
N LEU A 367 -14.37 6.22 3.82
CA LEU A 367 -13.25 5.43 4.32
C LEU A 367 -13.60 4.75 5.64
N LEU A 368 -14.23 5.47 6.58
CA LEU A 368 -14.68 4.91 7.85
C LEU A 368 -15.73 3.81 7.68
N LEU A 369 -16.68 4.00 6.75
CA LEU A 369 -17.71 3.00 6.44
C LEU A 369 -17.12 1.74 5.79
N ALA A 370 -16.08 1.90 4.99
CA ALA A 370 -15.38 0.79 4.35
C ALA A 370 -14.46 0.02 5.32
N LYS A 371 -14.38 0.39 6.60
CA LYS A 371 -13.55 -0.28 7.60
C LYS A 371 -13.90 -1.78 7.69
N PRO A 372 -12.95 -2.69 7.45
CA PRO A 372 -13.21 -4.12 7.56
C PRO A 372 -13.42 -4.54 9.01
N ALA A 373 -14.33 -5.50 9.24
CA ALA A 373 -14.80 -5.90 10.57
C ALA A 373 -13.71 -6.47 11.51
N GLY A 374 -12.57 -6.93 10.97
CA GLY A 374 -11.48 -7.57 11.71
C GLY A 374 -10.46 -6.64 12.37
N LEU A 375 -10.54 -5.31 12.16
CA LEU A 375 -9.66 -4.35 12.83
C LEU A 375 -10.22 -4.01 14.22
N LYS A 376 -9.36 -4.03 15.25
CA LYS A 376 -9.73 -3.68 16.64
C LYS A 376 -10.49 -2.35 16.64
N LYS A 377 -11.74 -2.37 17.12
CA LYS A 377 -12.70 -1.25 17.08
C LYS A 377 -12.47 -0.23 18.21
N SER A 378 -11.27 -0.11 18.77
CA SER A 378 -11.06 0.72 19.97
C SER A 378 -11.27 2.22 19.73
N SER A 379 -11.16 2.70 18.49
CA SER A 379 -11.65 4.05 18.13
C SER A 379 -11.99 4.19 16.64
N LYS A 380 -12.62 5.33 16.29
CA LYS A 380 -13.01 5.73 14.92
C LYS A 380 -11.81 5.73 13.97
N TYR A 381 -10.64 6.17 14.44
CA TYR A 381 -9.42 6.32 13.63
C TYR A 381 -8.18 5.59 14.14
N ALA A 382 -7.98 5.46 15.46
CA ALA A 382 -6.80 4.82 16.03
C ALA A 382 -6.74 3.33 15.66
N GLY A 383 -5.57 2.92 15.16
CA GLY A 383 -5.34 1.58 14.62
C GLY A 383 -5.90 1.34 13.22
N TYR A 384 -6.49 2.35 12.58
CA TYR A 384 -6.99 2.27 11.20
C TYR A 384 -6.26 3.24 10.26
N VAL A 385 -6.19 4.52 10.63
CA VAL A 385 -5.45 5.55 9.89
C VAL A 385 -4.23 5.95 10.71
N ASP A 386 -3.04 5.84 10.11
CA ASP A 386 -1.76 6.22 10.72
C ASP A 386 -1.44 7.69 10.44
N SER A 387 -1.45 8.08 9.16
CA SER A 387 -1.25 9.47 8.74
C SER A 387 -2.06 9.82 7.51
N PHE A 388 -2.41 11.09 7.40
CA PHE A 388 -3.18 11.63 6.29
C PHE A 388 -2.44 12.83 5.70
N HIS A 389 -2.21 12.77 4.39
CA HIS A 389 -1.52 13.80 3.65
C HIS A 389 -2.39 14.26 2.49
N ILE A 390 -2.44 15.58 2.25
CA ILE A 390 -2.99 16.14 1.02
C ILE A 390 -1.83 16.74 0.23
N CYS A 391 -1.88 16.56 -1.09
CA CYS A 391 -0.97 17.21 -2.03
C CYS A 391 -1.72 17.62 -3.29
N SER A 392 -1.09 18.51 -4.05
CA SER A 392 -1.46 18.71 -5.45
C SER A 392 -0.63 17.79 -6.34
N THR A 393 -1.09 17.52 -7.56
CA THR A 393 -0.41 16.63 -8.53
C THR A 393 1.08 16.94 -8.69
N MET A 394 1.49 18.22 -8.67
CA MET A 394 2.90 18.65 -8.76
C MET A 394 3.37 19.43 -7.52
N GLY A 395 2.55 19.43 -6.47
CA GLY A 395 2.75 20.22 -5.26
C GLY A 395 3.45 19.45 -4.14
N ARG A 396 3.75 20.17 -3.05
CA ARG A 396 4.25 19.56 -1.82
C ARG A 396 3.11 18.85 -1.07
N SER A 397 3.47 17.92 -0.20
CA SER A 397 2.51 17.26 0.69
C SER A 397 2.42 17.95 2.04
N PHE A 398 1.19 18.08 2.53
CA PHE A 398 0.88 18.67 3.82
C PHE A 398 0.28 17.60 4.72
N HIS A 399 0.87 17.42 5.90
CA HIS A 399 0.38 16.47 6.90
C HIS A 399 -0.75 17.10 7.69
N ILE A 400 -1.89 16.41 7.78
CA ILE A 400 -3.10 16.96 8.40
C ILE A 400 -3.38 16.27 9.73
N SER A 401 -3.87 17.05 10.69
CA SER A 401 -4.32 16.54 11.98
C SER A 401 -5.56 15.64 11.83
N ILE A 402 -5.53 14.46 12.46
CA ILE A 402 -6.65 13.51 12.48
C ILE A 402 -7.91 14.13 13.12
N GLN A 403 -7.75 15.02 14.10
CA GLN A 403 -8.86 15.70 14.76
C GLN A 403 -9.65 16.56 13.77
N SER A 404 -8.94 17.31 12.92
CA SER A 404 -9.55 18.14 11.88
C SER A 404 -10.34 17.31 10.86
N LEU A 405 -9.81 16.15 10.47
CA LEU A 405 -10.49 15.22 9.57
C LEU A 405 -11.77 14.65 10.20
N SER A 406 -11.75 14.34 11.49
CA SER A 406 -12.96 13.90 12.20
C SER A 406 -14.04 14.97 12.15
N MET A 407 -13.69 16.23 12.43
CA MET A 407 -14.64 17.35 12.38
C MET A 407 -15.23 17.53 10.97
N ALA A 408 -14.41 17.37 9.93
CA ALA A 408 -14.87 17.45 8.54
C ALA A 408 -15.85 16.31 8.18
N ALA A 409 -15.56 15.07 8.60
CA ALA A 409 -16.45 13.93 8.39
C ALA A 409 -17.78 14.09 9.15
N ASP A 410 -17.73 14.58 10.39
CA ASP A 410 -18.94 14.80 11.20
C ASP A 410 -19.79 15.96 10.66
N ARG A 411 -19.16 16.97 10.04
CA ARG A 411 -19.88 18.02 9.29
C ARG A 411 -20.57 17.43 8.05
N TYR A 412 -19.89 16.60 7.28
CA TYR A 412 -20.49 15.95 6.11
C TYR A 412 -21.70 15.09 6.49
N ASN A 413 -21.59 14.29 7.55
CA ASN A 413 -22.70 13.47 8.03
C ASN A 413 -23.92 14.29 8.44
N ARG A 414 -23.71 15.45 9.08
CA ARG A 414 -24.81 16.37 9.41
C ARG A 414 -25.50 16.94 8.19
N LEU A 415 -24.74 17.26 7.14
CA LEU A 415 -25.29 17.77 5.87
C LEU A 415 -26.05 16.72 5.05
N GLN A 416 -25.80 15.42 5.27
CA GLN A 416 -26.52 14.34 4.59
C GLN A 416 -27.79 13.90 5.33
N LEU A 417 -27.90 14.21 6.62
CA LEU A 417 -29.08 13.90 7.45
C LEU A 417 -30.14 15.01 7.41
N GLN A 418 -29.80 16.18 6.87
CA GLN A 418 -30.71 17.27 6.55
C GLN A 418 -31.15 17.14 5.10
#